data_AF-A0A3S4KJU4-F1
#
_entry.id   AF-A0A3S4KJU4-F1
#
_cell.length_a   1.000
_cell.length_b   1.000
_cell.length_c   1.000
_cell.angle_alpha   90.00
_cell.angle_beta   90.00
_cell.angle_gamma   90.00
#
_symmetry.space_group_name_H-M   'P 1'
#
loop_
_entity.id
_entity.type
_entity.pdbx_description
1 polymer ?
#
loop_
_entity_poly.entity_id
_entity_poly.type
_entity_poly.pdbx_seq_one_letter_code
_entity_poly.pdbx_strand_id
1 'polypeptide(L)' 'MECLSPQVLTGDNGLTLIENAPWGVVASVTPSTNPAATVINNAISLIAAGNSVIFAPHPAAKKVSSARHYAA' A
#
# COMPACT_ATOMS: atom_id res chain seq x y z
N MET A 1 14.45 -5.35 9.14
CA MET A 1 14.94 -4.00 9.47
C MET A 1 14.19 -3.05 8.56
N GLU A 2 13.43 -2.12 9.13
CA GLU A 2 12.73 -1.10 8.36
C GLU A 2 13.70 -0.02 7.88
N CYS A 3 13.43 0.59 6.72
CA CYS A 3 14.25 1.66 6.13
C CYS A 3 13.85 3.06 6.66
N LEU A 4 12.72 3.16 7.37
CA LEU A 4 12.23 4.41 7.94
C LEU A 4 12.84 4.60 9.33
N SER A 5 13.41 5.78 9.60
CA SER A 5 13.99 6.08 10.91
C SER A 5 12.91 6.56 11.87
N PRO A 6 12.71 5.91 13.04
CA PRO A 6 11.85 6.46 14.09
C PRO A 6 12.42 7.80 14.56
N GLN A 7 11.55 8.77 14.85
CA GLN A 7 11.95 10.03 15.45
C GLN A 7 11.71 10.00 16.95
N VAL A 8 12.71 10.45 17.71
CA VAL A 8 12.65 10.53 19.17
C VAL A 8 12.81 11.98 19.58
N LEU A 9 11.83 12.50 20.30
CA LEU A 9 11.85 13.84 20.89
C LEU A 9 11.98 13.68 22.41
N THR A 10 13.05 14.24 22.98
CA THR A 10 13.32 14.23 24.42
C THR A 10 13.21 15.65 24.97
N GLY A 11 12.54 15.80 26.11
CA GLY A 11 12.47 17.06 26.83
C GLY A 11 12.13 16.84 28.31
N ASP A 12 11.86 17.93 29.03
CA ASP A 12 11.61 17.90 30.47
C ASP A 12 10.40 17.04 30.87
N ASN A 13 9.48 16.81 29.93
CA ASN A 13 8.28 15.99 30.12
C ASN A 13 8.46 14.52 29.70
N GLY A 14 9.68 14.08 29.41
CA GLY A 14 10.01 12.70 29.03
C GLY A 14 10.34 12.51 27.56
N LEU A 15 10.01 11.32 27.03
CA LEU A 15 10.38 10.85 25.70
C LEU A 15 9.13 10.60 24.85
N THR A 16 9.10 11.18 23.65
CA THR A 16 8.08 10.92 22.63
C THR A 16 8.70 10.19 21.45
N LEU A 17 8.10 9.07 21.08
CA LEU A 17 8.46 8.27 19.92
C LEU A 17 7.44 8.54 18.80
N ILE A 18 7.93 8.76 17.58
CA ILE A 18 7.10 8.95 16.38
C ILE A 18 7.48 7.87 15.37
N GLU A 19 6.50 7.03 15.04
CA GLU A 19 6.63 5.91 14.11
C GLU A 19 5.43 5.85 13.15
N ASN A 20 5.64 5.23 11.99
CA ASN A 20 4.56 5.00 11.03
C ASN A 20 3.82 3.72 11.42
N ALA A 21 2.51 3.82 11.64
CA ALA A 21 1.64 2.68 11.88
C ALA A 21 0.78 2.37 10.65
N PRO A 22 0.37 1.11 10.45
CA PRO A 22 -0.55 0.75 9.39
C PRO A 22 -1.91 1.42 9.58
N TRP A 23 -2.56 1.74 8.46
CA TRP A 23 -3.95 2.20 8.44
C TRP A 23 -4.95 1.05 8.58
N GLY A 24 -4.60 -0.15 8.10
CA GLY A 24 -5.44 -1.35 8.16
C GLY A 24 -5.82 -1.85 6.77
N VAL A 25 -7.03 -1.52 6.30
CA VAL A 25 -7.53 -1.94 4.97
C VAL A 25 -7.59 -0.73 4.04
N VAL A 26 -6.95 -0.83 2.88
CA VAL A 26 -6.92 0.23 1.86
C VAL A 26 -7.59 -0.23 0.57
N ALA A 27 -8.49 0.58 0.03
CA ALA A 27 -9.11 0.35 -1.27
C ALA A 27 -8.33 1.11 -2.37
N SER A 28 -7.74 0.37 -3.31
CA SER A 28 -6.95 0.92 -4.42
C SER A 28 -7.75 0.88 -5.72
N VAL A 29 -8.19 2.05 -6.20
CA VAL A 29 -8.85 2.18 -7.51
C VAL A 29 -7.80 2.27 -8.62
N THR A 30 -7.77 1.30 -9.52
CA THR A 30 -6.71 1.19 -10.54
C THR A 30 -7.15 1.77 -11.89
N PRO A 31 -6.38 2.69 -12.50
CA PRO A 31 -6.72 3.28 -13.81
C PRO A 31 -6.54 2.30 -14.98
N SER A 32 -7.13 2.61 -16.14
CA SER A 32 -6.97 1.82 -17.38
C SER A 32 -5.67 2.12 -18.15
N THR A 33 -5.03 3.26 -17.89
CA THR A 33 -3.85 3.74 -18.62
C THR A 33 -2.57 3.04 -18.19
N ASN A 34 -2.40 2.78 -16.89
CA ASN A 34 -1.24 2.08 -16.36
C ASN A 34 -1.61 1.00 -15.32
N PRO A 35 -2.49 0.05 -15.67
CA PRO A 35 -3.15 -0.82 -14.72
C PRO A 35 -2.20 -1.75 -13.97
N ALA A 36 -1.24 -2.35 -14.66
CA ALA A 36 -0.28 -3.27 -14.04
C ALA A 36 0.68 -2.52 -13.10
N ALA A 37 1.25 -1.40 -13.56
CA ALA A 37 2.18 -0.61 -12.79
C ALA A 37 1.54 -0.06 -11.51
N THR A 38 0.30 0.44 -11.59
CA THR A 38 -0.41 0.92 -10.40
C THR A 38 -0.71 -0.19 -9.40
N VAL A 39 -1.13 -1.38 -9.86
CA VAL A 39 -1.33 -2.53 -8.95
C VAL A 39 -0.03 -2.91 -8.25
N ILE A 40 1.06 -3.04 -9.00
CA ILE A 40 2.37 -3.45 -8.46
C ILE A 40 2.88 -2.41 -7.45
N ASN A 41 2.87 -1.13 -7.83
CA ASN A 41 3.33 -0.04 -6.97
C ASN A 41 2.53 -0.01 -5.66
N ASN A 42 1.20 -0.01 -5.75
CA ASN A 42 0.35 0.09 -4.58
C ASN A 42 0.43 -1.17 -3.71
N ALA A 43 0.56 -2.36 -4.31
CA ALA A 43 0.75 -3.59 -3.54
C ALA A 43 2.04 -3.53 -2.71
N ILE A 44 3.17 -3.16 -3.32
CA ILE A 44 4.46 -3.07 -2.63
C ILE A 44 4.37 -2.05 -1.49
N SER A 45 3.93 -0.83 -1.76
CA SER A 45 3.87 0.23 -0.75
C SER A 45 2.93 -0.10 0.40
N LEU A 46 1.73 -0.60 0.11
CA LEU A 46 0.72 -0.84 1.15
C LEU A 46 1.06 -2.06 2.01
N ILE A 47 1.57 -3.13 1.40
CA ILE A 47 2.02 -4.32 2.14
C ILE A 47 3.25 -4.00 2.98
N ALA A 48 4.23 -3.27 2.43
CA ALA A 48 5.41 -2.84 3.18
C ALA A 48 5.05 -1.95 4.38
N ALA A 49 3.99 -1.14 4.26
CA ALA A 49 3.45 -0.33 5.35
C ALA A 49 2.51 -1.10 6.30
N GLY A 50 2.40 -2.43 6.18
CA GLY A 50 1.60 -3.26 7.08
C GLY A 50 0.09 -3.25 6.82
N ASN A 51 -0.35 -2.79 5.65
CA ASN A 51 -1.78 -2.75 5.28
C ASN A 51 -2.18 -4.00 4.48
N SER A 52 -3.47 -4.29 4.54
CA SER A 52 -4.16 -5.10 3.53
C SER A 52 -4.75 -4.19 2.46
N VAL A 53 -4.84 -4.69 1.22
CA VAL A 53 -5.32 -3.90 0.08
C VAL A 53 -6.38 -4.65 -0.73
N ILE A 54 -7.44 -3.94 -1.11
CA ILE A 54 -8.46 -4.40 -2.06
C ILE A 54 -8.33 -3.59 -3.34
N PHE A 55 -8.13 -4.26 -4.48
CA PHE A 55 -8.02 -3.59 -5.78
C PHE A 55 -9.36 -3.51 -6.51
N ALA A 56 -9.74 -2.31 -6.92
CA ALA A 56 -10.93 -2.02 -7.73
C ALA A 56 -10.49 -1.49 -9.12
N PRO A 57 -10.21 -2.39 -10.08
CA PRO A 57 -9.66 -1.99 -11.36
C PRO A 57 -10.71 -1.41 -12.30
N HIS A 58 -10.30 -0.48 -13.16
CA HIS A 58 -11.12 0.00 -14.26
C HIS A 58 -11.59 -1.17 -15.14
N PRO A 59 -12.87 -1.24 -15.57
CA PRO A 59 -13.42 -2.37 -16.32
C PRO A 59 -12.61 -2.74 -17.58
N ALA A 60 -12.14 -1.73 -18.32
CA ALA A 60 -11.32 -1.91 -19.52
C ALA A 60 -9.96 -2.60 -19.26
N ALA A 61 -9.45 -2.56 -18.02
CA ALA A 61 -8.17 -3.15 -17.63
C ALA A 61 -8.33 -4.33 -16.64
N LYS A 62 -9.56 -4.81 -16.43
CA LYS A 62 -9.87 -5.86 -15.44
C LYS A 62 -9.01 -7.11 -15.63
N LYS A 63 -8.76 -7.51 -16.87
CA LYS A 63 -7.98 -8.72 -17.18
C LYS A 63 -6.55 -8.63 -16.66
N VAL A 64 -5.85 -7.54 -16.96
CA VAL A 64 -4.44 -7.35 -16.55
C VAL A 64 -4.29 -6.98 -15.07
N SER A 65 -5.29 -6.34 -14.46
CA SER A 65 -5.25 -5.97 -13.03
C SER A 65 -5.74 -7.05 -12.07
N SER A 66 -6.34 -8.14 -12.56
CA SER A 66 -6.90 -9.20 -11.71
C SER A 66 -6.19 -10.52 -11.95
N ALA A 67 -5.95 -11.30 -10.89
CA ALA A 67 -5.36 -12.64 -10.97
C ALA A 67 -6.16 -13.61 -11.88
N ARG A 68 -7.41 -13.27 -12.21
CA ARG A 68 -8.31 -14.07 -13.04
C ARG A 68 -7.91 -14.17 -14.52
N HIS A 69 -6.78 -13.60 -14.93
CA HIS A 69 -6.27 -13.76 -16.30
C HIS A 69 -5.82 -15.21 -16.63
N TYR A 70 -5.54 -16.03 -15.61
CA TYR A 70 -5.07 -17.43 -15.76
C TYR A 70 -6.13 -18.51 -15.48
N ALA A 71 -7.35 -18.14 -15.10
CA ALA A 71 -8.44 -19.11 -14.93
C ALA A 71 -9.15 -19.30 -16.28
N ALA A 72 -8.61 -20.21 -17.09
CA ALA A 72 -9.29 -20.83 -18.22
C ALA A 72 -9.98 -22.12 -17.77
#